data_AF-A0A9W9ZUS2-F1
#
_entry.id   AF-A0A9W9ZUS2-F1
#
_cell.length_a   1.000
_cell.length_b   1.000
_cell.length_c   1.000
_cell.angle_alpha   90.00
_cell.angle_beta   90.00
_cell.angle_gamma   90.00
#
_symmetry.space_group_name_H-M   'P 1'
#
loop_
_entity.id
_entity.type
_entity.pdbx_description
1 polymer ?
#
loop_
_entity_poly.entity_id
_entity_poly.type
_entity_poly.pdbx_seq_one_letter_code
_entity_poly.pdbx_strand_id
1 'polypeptide(L)'
;SICQVAVQVPQAFHRFDCSSYSEAADKRFHTFINKVLPEFKGSLMGHTAIFVPSYFDFVRIRNYFKREAIDCAQISEYSQQIEIQRARTYFRQGKRPFLLFTERFYFFFRYRIKGIKNIIFYELPHYSPFYTEILNYMDTRKNQSHSQINPVTCTVLYTKSNALRLAGVVGSRRCSHMISSDKNVHMLVTGDEDA
;
A
#
# COMPACT_ATOMS: atom_id res chain seq x y z
N SER A 1 11.92 1.80 -9.64
CA SER A 1 11.58 0.51 -10.30
C SER A 1 11.69 -0.62 -9.29
N ILE A 2 10.87 -1.67 -9.37
CA ILE A 2 10.88 -2.85 -8.49
C ILE A 2 12.29 -3.45 -8.31
N CYS A 3 13.17 -3.30 -9.30
CA CYS A 3 14.58 -3.70 -9.25
C CYS A 3 15.43 -2.93 -8.20
N GLN A 4 14.92 -1.82 -7.66
CA GLN A 4 15.58 -1.00 -6.64
C GLN A 4 15.03 -1.28 -5.22
N VAL A 5 14.14 -2.27 -5.09
CA VAL A 5 13.71 -2.75 -3.78
C VAL A 5 14.84 -3.63 -3.25
N ALA A 6 15.49 -3.21 -2.17
CA ALA A 6 16.59 -3.95 -1.55
C ALA A 6 16.10 -5.10 -0.65
N VAL A 7 14.77 -5.18 -0.46
CA VAL A 7 14.15 -6.08 0.51
C VAL A 7 13.31 -7.14 -0.21
N GLN A 8 13.49 -8.41 0.17
CA GLN A 8 12.67 -9.51 -0.32
C GLN A 8 11.28 -9.46 0.32
N VAL A 9 10.30 -8.98 -0.44
CA VAL A 9 8.91 -8.80 -0.01
C VAL A 9 8.02 -9.36 -1.11
N PRO A 10 7.07 -10.26 -0.79
CA PRO A 10 5.99 -10.64 -1.69
C PRO A 10 5.10 -9.44 -2.02
N GLN A 11 4.98 -9.11 -3.30
CA GLN A 11 4.20 -8.00 -3.83
C GLN A 11 3.01 -8.54 -4.62
N ALA A 12 1.81 -8.38 -4.08
CA ALA A 12 0.55 -8.80 -4.67
C ALA A 12 -0.12 -7.62 -5.40
N PHE A 13 -0.20 -7.69 -6.72
CA PHE A 13 -0.88 -6.70 -7.55
C PHE A 13 -2.28 -7.19 -7.91
N HIS A 14 -3.30 -6.55 -7.34
CA HIS A 14 -4.71 -6.85 -7.57
C HIS A 14 -5.27 -5.87 -8.60
N ARG A 15 -5.57 -6.41 -9.78
CA ARG A 15 -6.29 -5.72 -10.83
C ARG A 15 -7.79 -5.75 -10.52
N PHE A 16 -8.44 -4.60 -10.69
CA PHE A 16 -9.90 -4.52 -10.77
C PHE A 16 -10.32 -3.94 -12.12
N ASP A 17 -11.43 -4.45 -12.65
CA ASP A 17 -11.96 -4.03 -13.94
C ASP A 17 -12.95 -2.89 -13.77
N CYS A 18 -12.76 -1.79 -14.51
CA CYS A 18 -13.70 -0.68 -14.60
C CYS A 18 -14.08 -0.42 -16.06
N SER A 19 -15.36 -0.20 -16.31
CA SER A 19 -15.88 0.04 -17.66
C SER A 19 -15.65 1.49 -18.11
N SER A 20 -15.53 2.40 -17.13
CA SER A 20 -15.27 3.82 -17.34
C SER A 20 -14.34 4.36 -16.24
N TYR A 21 -13.70 5.49 -16.53
CA TYR A 21 -12.86 6.19 -15.54
C TYR A 21 -13.68 6.66 -14.32
N SER A 22 -14.91 7.11 -14.55
CA SER A 22 -15.80 7.60 -13.48
C SER A 22 -16.16 6.53 -12.46
N GLU A 23 -16.30 5.27 -12.89
CA GLU A 23 -16.56 4.12 -11.99
C GLU A 23 -15.33 3.65 -11.21
N ALA A 24 -14.12 4.03 -11.64
CA ALA A 24 -12.88 3.46 -11.12
C ALA A 24 -12.72 3.70 -9.61
N ALA A 25 -13.10 4.88 -9.12
CA ALA A 25 -13.03 5.21 -7.70
C ALA A 25 -13.95 4.33 -6.85
N ASP A 26 -15.19 4.12 -7.29
CA ASP A 26 -16.18 3.29 -6.57
C ASP A 26 -15.82 1.82 -6.59
N LYS A 27 -15.41 1.29 -7.75
CA LYS A 27 -15.00 -0.12 -7.88
C LYS A 27 -13.74 -0.42 -7.10
N ARG A 28 -12.78 0.51 -7.04
CA ARG A 28 -11.58 0.41 -6.21
C ARG A 28 -11.95 0.37 -4.74
N PHE A 29 -12.79 1.30 -4.28
CA PHE A 29 -13.25 1.31 -2.90
C PHE A 29 -13.95 0.01 -2.53
N HIS A 30 -14.87 -0.46 -3.37
CA HIS A 30 -15.57 -1.72 -3.17
C HIS A 30 -14.61 -2.93 -3.11
N THR A 31 -13.64 -2.98 -4.02
CA THR A 31 -12.61 -4.03 -4.06
C THR A 31 -11.74 -3.98 -2.81
N PHE A 32 -11.34 -2.79 -2.38
CA PHE A 32 -10.56 -2.60 -1.16
C PHE A 32 -11.32 -3.10 0.07
N ILE A 33 -12.58 -2.70 0.25
CA ILE A 33 -13.37 -3.09 1.42
C ILE A 33 -13.71 -4.59 1.44
N ASN A 34 -14.03 -5.18 0.30
CA ASN A 34 -14.58 -6.54 0.25
C ASN A 34 -13.52 -7.62 0.01
N LYS A 35 -12.39 -7.29 -0.60
CA LYS A 35 -11.34 -8.27 -0.93
C LYS A 35 -10.07 -8.04 -0.13
N VAL A 36 -9.56 -6.81 -0.12
CA VAL A 36 -8.23 -6.52 0.46
C VAL A 36 -8.31 -6.35 1.98
N LEU A 37 -9.10 -5.39 2.47
CA LEU A 37 -9.16 -5.04 3.89
C LEU A 37 -9.45 -6.23 4.82
N PRO A 38 -10.35 -7.19 4.49
CA PRO A 38 -10.63 -8.34 5.35
C PRO A 38 -9.39 -9.19 5.63
N GLU A 39 -8.46 -9.30 4.69
CA GLU A 39 -7.20 -10.05 4.85
C GLU A 39 -6.32 -9.45 5.96
N PHE A 40 -6.48 -8.15 6.26
CA PHE A 40 -5.67 -7.42 7.25
C PHE A 40 -6.40 -7.16 8.58
N LYS A 41 -7.66 -7.57 8.74
CA LYS A 41 -8.44 -7.35 9.98
C LYS A 41 -8.11 -8.35 11.09
N GLY A 42 -7.39 -9.44 10.80
CA GLY A 42 -7.02 -10.44 11.81
C GLY A 42 -6.09 -9.89 12.89
N SER A 43 -6.17 -10.43 14.11
CA SER A 43 -5.34 -10.03 15.28
C SER A 43 -3.82 -10.08 15.02
N LEU A 44 -3.41 -10.79 13.97
CA LEU A 44 -2.04 -11.02 13.55
C LEU A 44 -1.53 -9.98 12.52
N MET A 45 -2.43 -9.23 11.88
CA MET A 45 -2.16 -8.32 10.75
C MET A 45 -2.04 -6.84 11.16
N GLY A 46 -1.55 -6.59 12.38
CA GLY A 46 -1.21 -5.24 12.84
C GLY A 46 0.00 -4.66 12.12
N HIS A 47 0.21 -3.34 12.27
CA HIS A 47 1.28 -2.58 11.61
C HIS A 47 1.13 -2.48 10.08
N THR A 48 -0.11 -2.30 9.64
CA THR A 48 -0.47 -2.18 8.23
C THR A 48 -0.61 -0.71 7.85
N ALA A 49 0.24 -0.24 6.95
CA ALA A 49 0.18 1.10 6.41
C ALA A 49 -0.66 1.10 5.10
N ILE A 50 -1.43 2.15 4.87
CA ILE A 50 -2.26 2.33 3.68
C ILE A 50 -1.85 3.65 3.04
N PHE A 51 -1.23 3.54 1.86
CA PHE A 51 -0.80 4.67 1.05
C PHE A 51 -1.92 5.07 0.09
N VAL A 52 -2.32 6.34 0.12
CA VAL A 52 -3.41 6.85 -0.70
C VAL A 52 -2.98 8.08 -1.51
N PRO A 53 -2.94 7.99 -2.84
CA PRO A 53 -2.65 9.15 -3.70
C PRO A 53 -3.66 10.30 -3.60
N SER A 54 -4.96 9.98 -3.59
CA SER A 54 -6.06 10.95 -3.62
C SER A 54 -6.57 11.29 -2.22
N TYR A 55 -6.71 12.58 -1.91
CA TYR A 55 -7.31 13.02 -0.65
C TYR A 55 -8.79 12.64 -0.52
N PHE A 56 -9.52 12.61 -1.63
CA PHE A 56 -10.93 12.20 -1.62
C PHE A 56 -11.08 10.73 -1.19
N ASP A 57 -10.23 9.85 -1.73
CA ASP A 57 -10.18 8.45 -1.31
C ASP A 57 -9.72 8.32 0.15
N PHE A 58 -8.75 9.12 0.58
CA PHE A 58 -8.29 9.15 1.97
C PHE A 58 -9.45 9.46 2.92
N VAL A 59 -10.24 10.51 2.63
CA VAL A 59 -11.41 10.87 3.44
C VAL A 59 -12.46 9.76 3.43
N ARG A 60 -12.70 9.14 2.27
CA ARG A 60 -13.66 8.04 2.13
C ARG A 60 -13.26 6.83 2.98
N ILE A 61 -12.01 6.39 2.90
CA ILE A 61 -11.47 5.27 3.68
C ILE A 61 -11.49 5.62 5.17
N ARG A 62 -11.04 6.82 5.55
CA ARG A 62 -11.09 7.30 6.94
C ARG A 62 -12.50 7.21 7.52
N ASN A 63 -13.49 7.71 6.79
CA ASN A 63 -14.88 7.73 7.24
C ASN A 63 -15.43 6.30 7.39
N TYR A 64 -15.07 5.39 6.47
CA TYR A 64 -15.38 3.97 6.61
C TYR A 64 -14.77 3.39 7.88
N PHE A 65 -13.47 3.58 8.10
CA PHE A 65 -12.77 3.07 9.29
C PHE A 65 -13.39 3.58 10.59
N LYS A 66 -13.77 4.87 10.63
CA LYS A 66 -14.46 5.46 11.77
C LYS A 66 -15.82 4.80 12.02
N ARG A 67 -16.61 4.56 10.97
CA ARG A 67 -17.94 3.93 11.06
C ARG A 67 -17.86 2.49 11.54
N GLU A 68 -16.90 1.73 11.03
CA GLU A 68 -16.68 0.33 11.39
C GLU A 68 -15.86 0.15 12.69
N ALA A 69 -15.58 1.25 13.42
CA ALA A 69 -14.75 1.26 14.63
C ALA A 69 -13.36 0.59 14.45
N ILE A 70 -12.75 0.75 13.28
CA ILE A 70 -11.41 0.22 12.98
C ILE A 70 -10.36 1.22 13.45
N ASP A 71 -9.49 0.78 14.36
CA ASP A 71 -8.42 1.61 14.91
C ASP A 71 -7.36 1.96 13.86
N CYS A 72 -7.24 3.26 13.57
CA CYS A 72 -6.33 3.75 12.55
C CYS A 72 -5.76 5.12 12.92
N ALA A 73 -4.43 5.22 12.84
CA ALA A 73 -3.73 6.49 12.83
C ALA A 73 -3.83 7.12 11.44
N GLN A 74 -3.97 8.44 11.37
CA GLN A 74 -4.26 9.15 10.12
C GLN A 74 -3.28 10.29 9.95
N ILE A 75 -2.69 10.41 8.76
CA ILE A 75 -1.76 11.50 8.46
C ILE A 75 -2.03 12.03 7.05
N SER A 76 -2.26 13.33 6.93
CA SER A 76 -2.42 13.98 5.63
C SER A 76 -1.55 15.24 5.57
N GLU A 77 -1.52 15.87 4.40
CA GLU A 77 -0.85 17.15 4.18
C GLU A 77 -1.39 18.27 5.07
N TYR A 78 -2.61 18.13 5.62
CA TYR A 78 -3.24 19.09 6.53
C TYR A 78 -2.99 18.78 8.01
N SER A 79 -2.34 17.65 8.33
CA SER A 79 -2.08 17.27 9.72
C SER A 79 -0.99 18.15 10.34
N GLN A 80 -1.19 18.56 11.59
CA GLN A 80 -0.19 19.35 12.30
C GLN A 80 0.99 18.47 12.74
N GLN A 81 2.17 19.09 12.94
CA GLN A 81 3.37 18.34 13.32
C GLN A 81 3.19 17.49 14.59
N ILE A 82 2.48 17.99 15.59
CA ILE A 82 2.22 17.25 16.83
C ILE A 82 1.34 16.02 16.60
N GLU A 83 0.37 16.12 15.69
CA GLU A 83 -0.50 15.01 15.30
C GLU A 83 0.28 13.97 14.50
N ILE A 84 1.12 14.42 13.55
CA ILE A 84 2.01 13.57 12.76
C ILE A 84 2.91 12.74 13.69
N GLN A 85 3.56 13.39 14.66
CA GLN A 85 4.45 12.71 15.63
C GLN A 85 3.68 11.70 16.49
N ARG A 86 2.49 12.06 16.97
CA ARG A 86 1.62 11.19 17.78
C ARG A 86 1.16 9.97 16.97
N ALA A 87 0.65 10.18 15.76
CA ALA A 87 0.19 9.14 14.85
C ALA A 87 1.31 8.13 14.53
N ARG A 88 2.51 8.62 14.17
CA ARG A 88 3.69 7.77 13.93
C ARG A 88 4.09 6.98 15.16
N THR A 89 4.03 7.59 16.34
CA THR A 89 4.38 6.91 17.60
C THR A 89 3.39 5.81 17.95
N TYR A 90 2.09 6.08 17.84
CA TYR A 90 1.04 5.08 18.09
C TYR A 90 1.10 3.91 17.10
N PHE A 91 1.33 4.18 15.82
CA PHE A 91 1.51 3.14 14.82
C PHE A 91 2.75 2.28 15.12
N ARG A 92 3.88 2.91 15.42
CA ARG A 92 5.13 2.19 15.76
C ARG A 92 4.97 1.32 17.02
N GLN A 93 4.21 1.78 18.00
CA GLN A 93 3.92 1.03 19.24
C GLN A 93 2.86 -0.07 19.05
N GLY A 94 2.17 -0.12 17.89
CA GLY A 94 1.06 -1.05 17.65
C GLY A 94 -0.25 -0.65 18.34
N LYS A 95 -0.32 0.52 18.99
CA LYS A 95 -1.56 1.04 19.61
C LYS A 95 -2.65 1.33 18.58
N ARG A 96 -2.25 1.66 17.35
CA ARG A 96 -3.15 1.72 16.20
C ARG A 96 -2.61 0.75 15.15
N PRO A 97 -3.33 -0.34 14.82
CA PRO A 97 -2.86 -1.36 13.90
C PRO A 97 -2.73 -0.84 12.47
N PHE A 98 -3.55 0.13 12.08
CA PHE A 98 -3.49 0.77 10.77
C PHE A 98 -2.88 2.17 10.80
N LEU A 99 -2.18 2.54 9.74
CA LEU A 99 -1.78 3.91 9.44
C LEU A 99 -2.26 4.30 8.03
N LEU A 100 -3.20 5.21 7.94
CA LEU A 100 -3.67 5.78 6.68
C LEU A 100 -2.89 7.07 6.40
N PHE A 101 -2.25 7.18 5.23
CA PHE A 101 -1.54 8.40 4.89
C PHE A 101 -1.60 8.78 3.40
N THR A 102 -1.55 10.09 3.13
CA THR A 102 -1.63 10.61 1.77
C THR A 102 -0.26 10.66 1.09
N GLU A 103 -0.27 10.53 -0.24
CA GLU A 103 0.93 10.76 -1.06
C GLU A 103 1.46 12.19 -0.90
N ARG A 104 0.57 13.19 -0.87
CA ARG A 104 0.97 14.60 -0.72
C ARG A 104 1.72 14.86 0.58
N PHE A 105 1.27 14.27 1.69
CA PHE A 105 2.03 14.30 2.94
C PHE A 105 3.44 13.70 2.76
N TYR A 106 3.54 12.51 2.15
CA TYR A 106 4.82 11.85 1.95
C TYR A 106 5.74 12.65 1.02
N PHE A 107 5.18 13.29 -0.02
CA PHE A 107 5.88 14.17 -0.94
C PHE A 107 6.53 15.36 -0.23
N PHE A 108 5.77 16.09 0.59
CA PHE A 108 6.28 17.31 1.23
C PHE A 108 7.29 17.02 2.34
N PHE A 109 7.03 16.01 3.17
CA PHE A 109 7.82 15.82 4.40
C PHE A 109 8.86 14.70 4.31
N ARG A 110 8.69 13.75 3.39
CA ARG A 110 9.63 12.64 3.16
C ARG A 110 9.95 11.86 4.44
N TYR A 111 9.01 11.81 5.39
CA TYR A 111 9.24 11.15 6.67
C TYR A 111 9.42 9.64 6.47
N ARG A 112 10.50 9.10 7.03
CA ARG A 112 10.64 7.64 7.19
C ARG A 112 9.63 7.15 8.23
N ILE A 113 8.62 6.43 7.77
CA ILE A 113 7.63 5.76 8.61
C ILE A 113 8.23 4.44 9.09
N LYS A 114 8.44 4.32 10.40
CA LYS A 114 9.03 3.12 11.02
C LYS A 114 7.94 2.17 11.48
N GLY A 115 8.24 0.87 11.46
CA GLY A 115 7.36 -0.17 11.98
C GLY A 115 6.28 -0.62 11.00
N ILE A 116 6.44 -0.37 9.70
CA ILE A 116 5.56 -0.95 8.67
C ILE A 116 5.92 -2.43 8.52
N LYS A 117 4.94 -3.31 8.73
CA LYS A 117 5.03 -4.74 8.43
C LYS A 117 4.27 -5.11 7.16
N ASN A 118 3.15 -4.44 6.91
CA ASN A 118 2.38 -4.61 5.68
C ASN A 118 2.13 -3.24 5.07
N ILE A 119 2.17 -3.13 3.76
CA ILE A 119 1.81 -1.91 3.02
C ILE A 119 0.73 -2.23 2.00
N ILE A 120 -0.32 -1.42 2.00
CA ILE A 120 -1.37 -1.43 1.00
C ILE A 120 -1.26 -0.14 0.20
N PHE A 121 -0.89 -0.24 -1.07
CA PHE A 121 -1.03 0.83 -2.03
C PHE A 121 -2.47 0.80 -2.54
N TYR A 122 -3.32 1.67 -1.99
CA TYR A 122 -4.71 1.80 -2.42
C TYR A 122 -4.81 2.20 -3.91
N GLU A 123 -3.79 2.90 -4.39
CA GLU A 123 -3.49 3.10 -5.80
C GLU A 123 -1.98 3.24 -5.95
N LEU A 124 -1.46 2.94 -7.15
CA LEU A 124 -0.06 3.19 -7.52
C LEU A 124 0.32 4.67 -7.29
N PRO A 125 1.51 4.94 -6.71
CA PRO A 125 2.02 6.30 -6.55
C PRO A 125 2.06 7.07 -7.87
N HIS A 126 1.82 8.38 -7.83
CA HIS A 126 2.09 9.25 -8.98
C HIS A 126 3.58 9.31 -9.27
N TYR A 127 4.40 9.31 -8.22
CA TYR A 127 5.85 9.24 -8.33
C TYR A 127 6.34 7.81 -8.05
N SER A 128 6.69 7.08 -9.11
CA SER A 128 7.12 5.68 -9.01
C SER A 128 8.27 5.40 -8.02
N PRO A 129 9.26 6.30 -7.79
CA PRO A 129 10.28 6.09 -6.76
C PRO A 129 9.73 5.94 -5.33
N PHE A 130 8.55 6.51 -5.03
CA PHE A 130 7.94 6.39 -3.70
C PHE A 130 7.58 4.94 -3.38
N TYR A 131 7.20 4.17 -4.38
CA TYR A 131 6.93 2.74 -4.23
C TYR A 131 8.14 2.02 -3.64
N THR A 132 9.31 2.20 -4.26
CA THR A 132 10.57 1.57 -3.85
C THR A 132 11.06 2.05 -2.49
N GLU A 133 10.95 3.35 -2.22
CA GLU A 133 11.38 3.92 -0.94
C GLU A 133 10.56 3.40 0.23
N ILE A 134 9.23 3.37 0.08
CA ILE A 134 8.32 2.88 1.11
C ILE A 134 8.56 1.39 1.37
N LEU A 135 8.76 0.58 0.32
CA LEU A 135 9.10 -0.84 0.47
C LEU A 135 10.43 -1.03 1.21
N ASN A 136 11.43 -0.22 0.91
CA ASN A 136 12.73 -0.25 1.59
C ASN A 136 12.66 0.21 3.07
N TYR A 137 11.55 0.82 3.50
CA TYR A 137 11.31 1.19 4.89
C TYR A 137 10.64 0.10 5.73
N MET A 138 10.13 -0.95 5.09
CA MET A 138 9.48 -2.05 5.80
C MET A 138 10.46 -2.80 6.70
N ASP A 139 9.98 -3.20 7.88
CA ASP A 139 10.83 -3.81 8.89
C ASP A 139 10.95 -5.33 8.68
N THR A 140 11.86 -5.72 7.79
CA THR A 140 12.13 -7.13 7.45
C THR A 140 13.23 -7.78 8.27
N ARG A 141 13.93 -6.99 9.10
CA ARG A 141 15.06 -7.46 9.93
C ARG A 141 14.67 -8.54 10.95
N LYS A 142 13.38 -8.66 11.28
CA LYS A 142 12.87 -9.71 12.18
C LYS A 142 12.43 -10.99 11.45
N ASN A 143 12.57 -11.07 10.12
CA ASN A 143 12.26 -12.29 9.36
C ASN A 143 13.43 -13.29 9.33
N GLN A 144 14.62 -12.89 9.80
CA GLN A 144 15.81 -13.74 9.83
C GLN A 144 15.89 -14.65 11.09
N SER A 145 15.05 -14.41 12.10
CA SER A 145 14.86 -15.35 13.22
C SER A 145 13.62 -16.21 12.92
N HIS A 146 13.81 -17.53 12.88
CA HIS A 146 12.88 -18.61 12.47
C HIS A 146 11.49 -18.70 13.16
N SER A 147 10.78 -17.61 13.42
CA SER A 147 9.48 -17.66 14.13
C SER A 147 8.59 -16.45 13.91
N GLN A 148 8.41 -16.00 12.66
CA GLN A 148 7.25 -15.16 12.34
C GLN A 148 6.14 -15.98 11.69
N ILE A 149 4.99 -15.99 12.37
CA ILE A 149 3.72 -16.56 11.90
C ILE A 149 3.13 -15.73 10.74
N ASN A 150 3.62 -14.49 10.53
CA ASN A 150 3.00 -13.52 9.62
C ASN A 150 4.01 -12.98 8.59
N PRO A 151 3.78 -13.20 7.29
CA PRO A 151 4.64 -12.66 6.25
C PRO A 151 4.48 -11.13 6.15
N VAL A 152 5.61 -10.43 5.96
CA VAL A 152 5.63 -9.02 5.53
C VAL A 152 5.12 -8.96 4.09
N THR A 153 4.07 -8.19 3.83
CA THR A 153 3.43 -8.16 2.50
C THR A 153 3.29 -6.76 1.92
N CYS A 154 3.31 -6.68 0.59
CA CYS A 154 2.93 -5.50 -0.16
C CYS A 154 1.71 -5.85 -1.03
N THR A 155 0.64 -5.08 -0.91
CA THR A 155 -0.56 -5.24 -1.73
C THR A 155 -0.80 -3.97 -2.52
N VAL A 156 -1.04 -4.08 -3.82
CA VAL A 156 -1.24 -2.95 -4.73
C VAL A 156 -2.56 -3.12 -5.47
N LEU A 157 -3.43 -2.11 -5.39
CA LEU A 157 -4.62 -2.05 -6.23
C LEU A 157 -4.32 -1.25 -7.49
N TYR A 158 -4.72 -1.78 -8.65
CA TYR A 158 -4.59 -1.09 -9.92
C TYR A 158 -5.68 -1.48 -10.90
N THR A 159 -5.80 -0.73 -11.98
CA THR A 159 -6.68 -1.04 -13.11
C THR A 159 -5.95 -0.78 -14.42
N LYS A 160 -6.52 -1.21 -15.55
CA LYS A 160 -5.90 -1.11 -16.88
C LYS A 160 -5.59 0.34 -17.28
N SER A 161 -6.40 1.31 -16.86
CA SER A 161 -6.14 2.75 -17.12
C SER A 161 -4.89 3.29 -16.39
N ASN A 162 -4.34 2.55 -15.43
CA ASN A 162 -3.15 2.96 -14.67
C ASN A 162 -1.84 2.47 -15.31
N ALA A 163 -1.87 2.02 -16.56
CA ALA A 163 -0.75 1.42 -17.29
C ALA A 163 0.56 2.22 -17.20
N LEU A 164 0.49 3.54 -17.35
CA LEU A 164 1.66 4.41 -17.30
C LEU A 164 2.32 4.41 -15.90
N ARG A 165 1.51 4.49 -14.84
CA ARG A 165 2.01 4.44 -13.45
C ARG A 165 2.54 3.04 -13.11
N LEU A 166 1.87 2.00 -13.60
CA LEU A 166 2.29 0.61 -13.41
C LEU A 166 3.66 0.37 -14.07
N ALA A 167 3.85 0.81 -15.32
CA ALA A 167 5.11 0.68 -16.04
C ALA A 167 6.29 1.35 -15.30
N GLY A 168 6.06 2.49 -14.63
CA GLY A 168 7.10 3.13 -13.82
C GLY A 168 7.50 2.33 -12.57
N VAL A 169 6.60 1.48 -12.05
CA VAL A 169 6.86 0.61 -10.90
C VAL A 169 7.47 -0.73 -11.32
N VAL A 170 6.83 -1.46 -12.23
CA VAL A 170 7.20 -2.86 -12.58
C VAL A 170 8.06 -2.98 -13.85
N GLY A 171 8.20 -1.89 -14.62
CA GLY A 171 8.82 -1.88 -15.95
C GLY A 171 7.82 -2.13 -17.08
N SER A 172 8.18 -1.75 -18.30
CA SER A 172 7.32 -1.85 -19.49
C SER A 172 6.94 -3.29 -19.84
N ARG A 173 7.91 -4.22 -19.87
CA ARG A 173 7.68 -5.63 -20.23
C ARG A 173 6.65 -6.28 -19.30
N ARG A 174 6.84 -6.20 -17.99
CA ARG A 174 5.91 -6.77 -16.98
C ARG A 174 4.56 -6.08 -17.00
N CYS A 175 4.54 -4.75 -17.18
CA CYS A 175 3.30 -3.98 -17.32
C CYS A 175 2.43 -4.52 -18.46
N SER A 176 3.01 -4.73 -19.65
CA SER A 176 2.30 -5.28 -20.80
C SER A 176 1.68 -6.64 -20.49
N HIS A 177 2.42 -7.55 -19.84
CA HIS A 177 1.90 -8.86 -19.43
C HIS A 177 0.78 -8.77 -18.40
N MET A 178 0.91 -7.89 -17.39
CA MET A 178 -0.11 -7.73 -16.35
C MET A 178 -1.42 -7.14 -16.89
N ILE A 179 -1.32 -6.22 -17.87
CA ILE A 179 -2.50 -5.62 -18.50
C ILE A 179 -3.21 -6.61 -19.44
N SER A 180 -2.45 -7.41 -20.20
CA SER A 180 -3.01 -8.36 -21.17
C SER A 180 -3.48 -9.67 -20.55
N SER A 181 -2.97 -10.03 -19.37
CA SER A 181 -3.33 -11.28 -18.69
C SER A 181 -4.82 -11.33 -18.30
N ASP A 182 -5.41 -12.52 -18.37
CA ASP A 182 -6.76 -12.79 -17.87
C ASP A 182 -6.82 -12.85 -16.33
N LYS A 183 -5.68 -13.09 -15.68
CA LYS A 183 -5.60 -13.13 -14.21
C LYS A 183 -5.73 -11.72 -13.64
N ASN A 184 -6.45 -11.61 -12.53
CA ASN A 184 -6.64 -10.35 -11.81
C ASN A 184 -5.67 -10.19 -10.63
N VAL A 185 -4.84 -11.18 -10.33
CA VAL A 185 -3.82 -11.10 -9.28
C VAL A 185 -2.49 -11.53 -9.87
N HIS A 186 -1.46 -10.69 -9.69
CA HIS A 186 -0.10 -10.98 -10.09
C HIS A 186 0.80 -10.87 -8.87
N MET A 187 1.51 -11.95 -8.56
CA MET A 187 2.50 -11.98 -7.48
C MET A 187 3.87 -11.73 -8.07
N LEU A 188 4.62 -10.81 -7.48
CA LEU A 188 6.02 -10.54 -7.79
C LEU A 188 6.85 -10.68 -6.51
N VAL A 189 7.98 -11.35 -6.58
CA VAL A 189 8.94 -11.43 -5.47
C VAL A 189 10.22 -10.73 -5.92
N THR A 190 10.73 -9.82 -5.08
CA THR A 190 12.01 -9.18 -5.33
C THR A 190 13.12 -10.22 -5.24
N GLY A 191 13.88 -10.43 -6.32
CA GLY A 191 14.97 -11.41 -6.37
C GLY A 191 14.81 -12.49 -7.44
N ASP A 192 13.65 -12.57 -8.09
CA ASP A 192 13.53 -13.32 -9.34
C ASP A 192 14.24 -12.51 -10.44
N GLU A 193 15.50 -12.87 -10.70
CA GLU A 193 16.20 -12.52 -11.93
C GLU A 193 15.40 -13.12 -13.09
N ASP A 194 14.65 -12.27 -13.80
CA ASP A 194 14.18 -12.64 -15.12
C ASP A 194 15.41 -12.74 -16.03
N ALA A 195 15.81 -13.98 -16.29
CA ALA A 195 16.58 -14.37 -17.48
C ALA A 195 15.89 -13.89 -18.79
#